data_AF-A0AAE0D8H3-F1
#
_entry.id   AF-A0AAE0D8H3-F1
#
_cell.length_a   1.000
_cell.length_b   1.000
_cell.length_c   1.000
_cell.angle_alpha   90.00
_cell.angle_beta   90.00
_cell.angle_gamma   90.00
#
_symmetry.space_group_name_H-M   'P 1'
#
loop_
_entity.id
_entity.type
_entity.pdbx_description
1 polymer ?
#
loop_
_entity_poly.entity_id
_entity_poly.type
_entity_poly.pdbx_seq_one_letter_code
_entity_poly.pdbx_strand_id
1 'polypeptide(L)'
;MEETYRELSRQYPRMRYQVGKACAVAGYNRLYDELQLLPDISIAEEAEDNNNAYVRDAIINKPERYAVMNDYTRTINIDAPRAGASLNGDTAVRSTLEKTRPYGHDTGKHEFIEYSSHYFDIQEDCHVRPLHWRGPEYTVLQSQYVDLTYKPLPRDLPPVNKDILILMAAWDGNIDRCSRLRRPKPVENEISTVIRGAYHHTPFARWLDTYVEDLFPDESEGVLVRRAIHARFIMNNDLSRIDRFTKGDSLPELFWWPHCPHPDTLQEFAWRRPDMKH
;
A
#
# COMPACT_ATOMS: atom_id res chain seq x y z
N MET A 1 -9.57 3.21 -34.05
CA MET A 1 -9.26 3.16 -32.61
C MET A 1 -8.05 4.02 -32.29
N GLU A 2 -6.89 3.83 -32.93
CA GLU A 2 -5.74 4.74 -32.76
C GLU A 2 -6.07 6.21 -33.14
N GLU A 3 -6.74 6.45 -34.27
CA GLU A 3 -7.12 7.82 -34.68
C GLU A 3 -8.04 8.52 -33.67
N THR A 4 -8.93 7.76 -33.00
CA THR A 4 -9.80 8.29 -31.96
C THR A 4 -9.00 8.84 -30.78
N TYR A 5 -7.96 8.13 -30.36
CA TYR A 5 -7.06 8.58 -29.31
C TYR A 5 -6.21 9.77 -29.74
N ARG A 6 -5.83 9.84 -31.01
CA ARG A 6 -5.12 10.97 -31.62
C ARG A 6 -5.98 12.23 -31.67
N GLU A 7 -7.25 12.11 -32.03
CA GLU A 7 -8.21 13.21 -31.97
C GLU A 7 -8.46 13.65 -30.52
N LEU A 8 -8.60 12.69 -29.59
CA LEU A 8 -8.80 12.98 -28.17
C LEU A 8 -7.63 13.77 -27.58
N SER A 9 -6.38 13.36 -27.84
CA SER A 9 -5.20 14.08 -27.32
C SER A 9 -5.05 15.48 -27.94
N ARG A 10 -5.45 15.66 -29.20
CA ARG A 10 -5.49 16.97 -29.88
C ARG A 10 -6.55 17.91 -29.29
N GLN A 11 -7.77 17.41 -29.09
CA GLN A 11 -8.88 18.22 -28.58
C GLN A 11 -8.76 18.50 -27.07
N TYR A 12 -8.24 17.53 -26.32
CA TYR A 12 -8.08 17.61 -24.87
C TYR A 12 -6.62 17.30 -24.48
N PRO A 13 -5.69 18.27 -24.62
CA PRO A 13 -4.27 18.06 -24.31
C PRO A 13 -3.99 17.58 -22.88
N ARG A 14 -4.88 17.88 -21.93
CA ARG A 14 -4.78 17.38 -20.54
C ARG A 14 -4.96 15.87 -20.42
N MET A 15 -5.55 15.22 -21.41
CA MET A 15 -5.78 13.76 -21.44
C MET A 15 -4.64 12.95 -22.06
N ARG A 16 -3.56 13.62 -22.51
CA ARG A 16 -2.47 12.96 -23.24
C ARG A 16 -1.80 11.81 -22.47
N TYR A 17 -1.77 11.86 -21.13
CA TYR A 17 -1.20 10.80 -20.30
C TYR A 17 -2.11 9.57 -20.23
N GLN A 18 -3.42 9.75 -20.13
CA GLN A 18 -4.40 8.67 -20.25
C GLN A 18 -4.32 8.02 -21.63
N VAL A 19 -4.17 8.84 -22.69
CA VAL A 19 -3.94 8.34 -24.05
C VAL A 19 -2.62 7.56 -24.12
N GLY A 20 -1.56 8.03 -23.47
CA GLY A 20 -0.28 7.32 -23.36
C GLY A 20 -0.41 5.95 -22.70
N LYS A 21 -1.15 5.87 -21.57
CA LYS A 21 -1.46 4.61 -20.89
C LYS A 21 -2.28 3.67 -21.80
N ALA A 22 -3.26 4.19 -22.56
CA ALA A 22 -3.97 3.39 -23.56
C ALA A 22 -3.08 2.91 -24.71
N CYS A 23 -2.08 3.69 -25.13
CA CYS A 23 -1.09 3.25 -26.11
C CYS A 23 -0.21 2.12 -25.59
N ALA A 24 0.17 2.16 -24.30
CA ALA A 24 0.90 1.08 -23.65
C ALA A 24 0.12 -0.24 -23.71
N VAL A 25 -1.19 -0.20 -23.44
CA VAL A 25 -2.10 -1.35 -23.52
C VAL A 25 -2.29 -1.85 -24.96
N ALA A 26 -2.58 -0.95 -25.89
CA ALA A 26 -3.02 -1.30 -27.24
C ALA A 26 -1.88 -1.48 -28.25
N GLY A 27 -0.63 -1.20 -27.88
CA GLY A 27 0.53 -1.28 -28.77
C GLY A 27 0.63 -0.13 -29.78
N TYR A 28 0.00 1.01 -29.52
CA TYR A 28 0.00 2.18 -30.42
C TYR A 28 1.29 3.01 -30.30
N ASN A 29 2.42 2.38 -30.60
CA ASN A 29 3.76 2.95 -30.38
C ASN A 29 3.99 4.27 -31.12
N ARG A 30 3.51 4.39 -32.37
CA ARG A 30 3.63 5.63 -33.15
C ARG A 30 2.88 6.78 -32.49
N LEU A 31 1.64 6.53 -32.06
CA LEU A 31 0.86 7.54 -31.34
C LEU A 31 1.53 7.91 -30.02
N TYR A 32 2.08 6.93 -29.28
CA TYR A 32 2.82 7.20 -28.05
C TYR A 32 3.97 8.18 -28.26
N ASP A 33 4.78 8.00 -29.30
CA ASP A 33 5.90 8.89 -29.63
C ASP A 33 5.43 10.33 -29.92
N GLU A 34 4.29 10.49 -30.59
CA GLU A 34 3.72 11.79 -30.93
C GLU A 34 3.21 12.58 -29.72
N LEU A 35 2.82 11.90 -28.64
CA LEU A 35 2.31 12.56 -27.43
C LEU A 35 3.40 13.33 -26.67
N GLN A 36 4.68 12.99 -26.92
CA GLN A 36 5.85 13.62 -26.31
C GLN A 36 5.72 13.75 -24.78
N LEU A 37 5.34 12.65 -24.14
CA LEU A 37 5.14 12.59 -22.69
C LEU A 37 6.47 12.59 -21.95
N LEU A 38 6.46 13.11 -20.71
CA LEU A 38 7.53 12.79 -19.77
C LEU A 38 7.57 11.27 -19.51
N PRO A 39 8.75 10.70 -19.21
CA PRO A 39 8.90 9.27 -18.92
C PRO A 39 8.19 8.90 -17.60
N ASP A 40 6.89 8.70 -17.69
CA ASP A 40 6.00 8.41 -16.57
C ASP A 40 6.01 6.92 -16.19
N ILE A 41 6.25 6.63 -14.91
CA ILE A 41 6.39 5.24 -14.45
C ILE A 41 5.10 4.44 -14.52
N SER A 42 3.93 5.08 -14.46
CA SER A 42 2.66 4.35 -14.51
C SER A 42 2.38 3.84 -15.91
N ILE A 43 2.79 4.58 -16.94
CA ILE A 43 2.75 4.09 -18.33
C ILE A 43 3.74 2.93 -18.52
N ALA A 44 4.92 2.97 -17.87
CA ALA A 44 5.88 1.87 -17.93
C ALA A 44 5.37 0.59 -17.24
N GLU A 45 4.74 0.72 -16.07
CA GLU A 45 4.11 -0.41 -15.36
C GLU A 45 2.98 -1.03 -16.21
N GLU A 46 2.14 -0.20 -16.84
CA GLU A 46 1.10 -0.68 -17.76
C GLU A 46 1.69 -1.37 -19.00
N ALA A 47 2.76 -0.80 -19.58
CA ALA A 47 3.44 -1.39 -20.71
C ALA A 47 4.06 -2.75 -20.37
N GLU A 48 4.60 -2.90 -19.16
CA GLU A 48 5.13 -4.16 -18.67
C GLU A 48 4.05 -5.23 -18.52
N ASP A 49 2.89 -4.86 -17.96
CA ASP A 49 1.72 -5.76 -17.83
C ASP A 49 1.20 -6.26 -19.18
N ASN A 50 1.28 -5.42 -20.22
CA ASN A 50 0.76 -5.73 -21.57
C ASN A 50 1.84 -6.23 -22.55
N ASN A 51 3.04 -6.60 -22.06
CA ASN A 51 4.18 -7.03 -22.89
C ASN A 51 4.60 -6.02 -23.97
N ASN A 52 4.35 -4.73 -23.76
CA ASN A 52 4.76 -3.65 -24.66
C ASN A 52 6.18 -3.16 -24.32
N ALA A 53 7.17 -3.95 -24.71
CA ALA A 53 8.58 -3.63 -24.47
C ALA A 53 9.00 -2.28 -25.08
N TYR A 54 8.40 -1.86 -26.19
CA TYR A 54 8.73 -0.59 -26.84
C TYR A 54 8.47 0.61 -25.92
N VAL A 55 7.24 0.73 -25.42
CA VAL A 55 6.85 1.84 -24.53
C VAL A 55 7.58 1.75 -23.19
N ARG A 56 7.68 0.54 -22.62
CA ARG A 56 8.41 0.30 -21.38
C ARG A 56 9.86 0.76 -21.49
N ASP A 57 10.60 0.30 -22.49
CA ASP A 57 12.03 0.57 -22.65
C ASP A 57 12.28 2.04 -23.01
N ALA A 58 11.35 2.69 -23.71
CA ALA A 58 11.40 4.14 -23.98
C ALA A 58 11.36 4.99 -22.70
N ILE A 59 10.75 4.48 -21.62
CA ILE A 59 10.65 5.14 -20.31
C ILE A 59 11.80 4.68 -19.40
N ILE A 60 12.01 3.37 -19.25
CA ILE A 60 12.98 2.81 -18.30
C ILE A 60 14.42 3.17 -18.64
N ASN A 61 14.76 3.32 -19.92
CA ASN A 61 16.12 3.70 -20.31
C ASN A 61 16.42 5.20 -20.10
N LYS A 62 15.44 6.00 -19.65
CA LYS A 62 15.68 7.42 -19.31
C LYS A 62 16.36 7.54 -17.94
N PRO A 63 17.33 8.46 -17.81
CA PRO A 63 18.04 8.68 -16.55
C PRO A 63 17.12 9.25 -15.47
N GLU A 64 16.21 10.14 -15.89
CA GLU A 64 15.19 10.74 -15.03
C GLU A 64 13.81 10.25 -15.48
N ARG A 65 13.02 9.81 -14.50
CA ARG A 65 11.67 9.25 -14.67
C ARG A 65 10.74 9.92 -13.66
N TYR A 66 9.46 9.98 -14.00
CA TYR A 66 8.49 10.79 -13.27
C TYR A 66 7.30 9.97 -12.79
N ALA A 67 6.71 10.38 -11.67
CA ALA A 67 5.37 9.98 -11.28
C ALA A 67 4.43 11.17 -11.58
N VAL A 68 3.96 11.22 -12.83
CA VAL A 68 3.00 12.22 -13.32
C VAL A 68 1.58 11.77 -12.98
N MET A 69 1.27 10.51 -13.24
CA MET A 69 -0.01 9.89 -12.89
C MET A 69 0.04 9.32 -11.47
N ASN A 70 -1.08 9.39 -10.76
CA ASN A 70 -1.28 8.71 -9.48
C ASN A 70 -2.67 8.07 -9.46
N ASP A 71 -2.71 6.75 -9.59
CA ASP A 71 -3.94 5.96 -9.67
C ASP A 71 -4.65 5.85 -8.30
N TYR A 72 -3.94 6.01 -7.19
CA TYR A 72 -4.57 6.04 -5.86
C TYR A 72 -5.48 7.25 -5.68
N THR A 73 -5.08 8.40 -6.23
CA THR A 73 -5.80 9.67 -6.10
C THR A 73 -6.52 10.08 -7.39
N ARG A 74 -6.36 9.32 -8.47
CA ARG A 74 -6.88 9.64 -9.82
C ARG A 74 -6.44 11.02 -10.32
N THR A 75 -5.19 11.40 -10.03
CA THR A 75 -4.65 12.72 -10.39
C THR A 75 -3.53 12.64 -11.42
N ILE A 76 -3.39 13.70 -12.22
CA ILE A 76 -2.29 13.89 -13.16
C ILE A 76 -1.63 15.24 -12.88
N ASN A 77 -0.38 15.22 -12.44
CA ASN A 77 0.38 16.42 -12.08
C ASN A 77 1.44 16.71 -13.15
N ILE A 78 1.07 17.56 -14.11
CA ILE A 78 1.93 17.94 -15.25
C ILE A 78 2.87 19.10 -14.89
N ASP A 79 2.44 19.98 -13.98
CA ASP A 79 3.14 21.24 -13.70
C ASP A 79 4.36 21.03 -12.79
N ALA A 80 4.26 20.10 -11.83
CA ALA A 80 5.33 19.77 -10.90
C ALA A 80 5.39 18.26 -10.64
N PRO A 81 5.68 17.43 -11.66
CA PRO A 81 5.73 15.99 -11.51
C PRO A 81 6.89 15.58 -10.59
N ARG A 82 6.68 14.52 -9.81
CA ARG A 82 7.73 13.99 -8.92
C ARG A 82 8.79 13.27 -9.74
N ALA A 83 10.00 13.83 -9.82
CA ALA A 83 11.16 13.20 -10.44
C ALA A 83 11.75 12.08 -9.59
N GLY A 84 12.60 11.24 -10.21
CA GLY A 84 13.30 10.14 -9.54
C GLY A 84 12.42 8.92 -9.24
N ALA A 85 11.27 8.80 -9.91
CA ALA A 85 10.37 7.66 -9.74
C ALA A 85 10.97 6.36 -10.33
N SER A 86 10.51 5.22 -9.81
CA SER A 86 10.90 3.89 -10.27
C SER A 86 9.69 2.97 -10.29
N LEU A 87 9.82 1.81 -10.94
CA LEU A 87 8.78 0.78 -10.90
C LEU A 87 8.61 0.32 -9.45
N ASN A 88 7.39 0.42 -8.93
CA ASN A 88 7.08 0.16 -7.52
C ASN A 88 5.71 -0.49 -7.31
N GLY A 89 4.99 -0.88 -8.36
CA GLY A 89 3.68 -1.52 -8.26
C GLY A 89 2.57 -0.60 -7.73
N ASP A 90 2.69 0.69 -8.04
CA ASP A 90 1.79 1.76 -7.59
C ASP A 90 0.71 2.11 -8.64
N THR A 91 0.68 1.39 -9.76
CA THR A 91 -0.27 1.59 -10.86
C THR A 91 -1.33 0.50 -10.88
N ALA A 92 -2.58 0.90 -11.10
CA ALA A 92 -3.65 -0.03 -11.46
C ALA A 92 -3.50 -0.40 -12.94
N VAL A 93 -2.83 -1.52 -13.19
CA VAL A 93 -2.58 -2.05 -14.54
C VAL A 93 -3.74 -2.91 -15.03
N ARG A 94 -3.89 -3.08 -16.35
CA ARG A 94 -5.00 -3.80 -16.97
C ARG A 94 -5.29 -5.16 -16.32
N SER A 95 -4.27 -6.00 -16.08
CA SER A 95 -4.48 -7.32 -15.47
C SER A 95 -5.09 -7.24 -14.07
N THR A 96 -4.84 -6.15 -13.33
CA THR A 96 -5.47 -5.91 -12.02
C THR A 96 -6.93 -5.50 -12.14
N LEU A 97 -7.30 -4.82 -13.23
CA LEU A 97 -8.68 -4.46 -13.54
C LEU A 97 -9.51 -5.64 -14.06
N GLU A 98 -8.87 -6.62 -14.71
CA GLU A 98 -9.53 -7.83 -15.21
C GLU A 98 -9.89 -8.82 -14.08
N LYS A 99 -9.28 -8.70 -12.89
CA LYS A 99 -9.59 -9.56 -11.73
C LYS A 99 -10.97 -9.25 -11.15
N THR A 100 -12.00 -9.99 -11.58
CA THR A 100 -13.43 -9.83 -11.18
C THR A 100 -13.86 -10.66 -9.95
N ARG A 101 -14.62 -10.05 -9.02
CA ARG A 101 -15.14 -10.68 -7.78
C ARG A 101 -16.38 -11.56 -7.99
N PRO A 102 -16.61 -12.57 -7.13
CA PRO A 102 -17.93 -13.18 -6.93
C PRO A 102 -18.95 -12.27 -6.31
N TYR A 103 -20.22 -12.62 -6.53
CA TYR A 103 -21.38 -12.06 -5.85
C TYR A 103 -21.94 -13.09 -4.86
N GLY A 104 -22.54 -12.62 -3.77
CA GLY A 104 -23.20 -13.46 -2.76
C GLY A 104 -22.65 -13.34 -1.32
N HIS A 105 -21.65 -12.49 -1.08
CA HIS A 105 -21.22 -12.07 0.26
C HIS A 105 -21.88 -10.72 0.61
N ASP A 106 -23.21 -10.66 0.51
CA ASP A 106 -23.99 -9.57 1.10
C ASP A 106 -25.06 -10.22 1.97
N THR A 107 -24.63 -10.71 3.13
CA THR A 107 -25.57 -11.04 4.23
C THR A 107 -25.63 -9.94 5.28
N GLY A 108 -24.95 -8.81 5.07
CA GLY A 108 -25.10 -7.63 5.92
C GLY A 108 -24.66 -6.34 5.27
N LYS A 109 -25.25 -5.21 5.71
CA LYS A 109 -24.88 -3.84 5.31
C LYS A 109 -23.38 -3.49 5.52
N HIS A 110 -22.65 -4.31 6.27
CA HIS A 110 -21.22 -4.13 6.55
C HIS A 110 -20.31 -4.59 5.40
N GLU A 111 -20.69 -5.61 4.61
CA GLU A 111 -19.84 -6.13 3.51
C GLU A 111 -19.74 -5.13 2.33
N PHE A 112 -20.84 -4.45 1.98
CA PHE A 112 -20.86 -3.43 0.92
C PHE A 112 -19.89 -2.25 1.17
N ILE A 113 -19.63 -1.90 2.43
CA ILE A 113 -18.74 -0.78 2.80
C ILE A 113 -17.28 -1.24 2.82
N GLU A 114 -17.01 -2.43 3.36
CA GLU A 114 -15.67 -3.03 3.45
C GLU A 114 -15.07 -3.29 2.07
N TYR A 115 -15.91 -3.59 1.08
CA TYR A 115 -15.49 -3.84 -0.29
C TYR A 115 -15.30 -2.59 -1.17
N SER A 116 -15.79 -1.43 -0.73
CA SER A 116 -15.48 -0.10 -1.31
C SER A 116 -14.06 0.39 -0.96
N SER A 117 -13.30 -0.39 -0.18
CA SER A 117 -12.03 0.02 0.42
C SER A 117 -10.79 -0.25 -0.43
N HIS A 118 -10.90 -0.90 -1.60
CA HIS A 118 -9.73 -1.21 -2.42
C HIS A 118 -8.95 0.09 -2.74
N TYR A 119 -7.62 0.03 -2.63
CA TYR A 119 -6.76 1.21 -2.74
C TYR A 119 -6.75 1.81 -4.15
N PHE A 120 -7.10 1.04 -5.17
CA PHE A 120 -7.38 1.55 -6.52
C PHE A 120 -8.88 1.54 -6.78
N ASP A 121 -9.38 2.60 -7.43
CA ASP A 121 -10.74 2.69 -7.99
C ASP A 121 -10.73 3.56 -9.27
N ILE A 122 -9.82 3.24 -10.19
CA ILE A 122 -9.66 4.02 -11.42
C ILE A 122 -10.82 3.87 -12.41
N GLN A 123 -11.65 2.82 -12.24
CA GLN A 123 -12.86 2.62 -13.04
C GLN A 123 -14.06 3.41 -12.50
N GLU A 124 -13.94 3.99 -11.30
CA GLU A 124 -14.98 4.77 -10.61
C GLU A 124 -16.30 4.01 -10.43
N ASP A 125 -16.24 2.68 -10.49
CA ASP A 125 -17.37 1.79 -10.35
C ASP A 125 -17.43 1.17 -8.96
N CYS A 126 -16.56 1.59 -8.04
CA CYS A 126 -16.39 0.98 -6.71
C CYS A 126 -16.22 -0.55 -6.76
N HIS A 127 -15.72 -1.08 -7.88
CA HIS A 127 -15.61 -2.51 -8.18
C HIS A 127 -16.98 -3.25 -8.20
N VAL A 128 -18.08 -2.58 -8.58
CA VAL A 128 -19.43 -3.17 -8.70
C VAL A 128 -19.47 -4.26 -9.79
N ARG A 129 -19.79 -5.53 -9.45
CA ARG A 129 -19.68 -6.68 -10.38
C ARG A 129 -20.80 -7.75 -10.30
N PRO A 130 -20.99 -8.60 -11.36
CA PRO A 130 -22.03 -9.64 -11.49
C PRO A 130 -21.63 -11.04 -10.95
N LEU A 131 -22.54 -12.01 -11.07
CA LEU A 131 -22.93 -12.89 -9.96
C LEU A 131 -22.01 -14.09 -9.54
N HIS A 132 -20.81 -14.31 -10.10
CA HIS A 132 -20.10 -15.62 -9.97
C HIS A 132 -18.56 -15.45 -9.97
N TRP A 133 -17.81 -16.01 -8.98
CA TRP A 133 -16.39 -15.72 -8.65
C TRP A 133 -15.91 -16.55 -7.42
N ARG A 134 -14.66 -16.55 -6.95
CA ARG A 134 -14.23 -17.16 -5.67
C ARG A 134 -13.13 -16.32 -5.00
N GLY A 135 -13.47 -15.61 -3.91
CA GLY A 135 -12.57 -14.96 -2.94
C GLY A 135 -11.47 -14.03 -3.48
N PRO A 136 -10.75 -13.31 -2.60
CA PRO A 136 -9.41 -12.86 -2.95
C PRO A 136 -8.56 -14.13 -3.10
N GLU A 137 -8.07 -14.41 -4.31
CA GLU A 137 -6.93 -15.31 -4.43
C GLU A 137 -5.84 -14.70 -3.56
N TYR A 138 -5.48 -15.37 -2.47
CA TYR A 138 -4.34 -14.99 -1.64
C TYR A 138 -3.21 -14.55 -2.56
N THR A 139 -2.58 -13.42 -2.26
CA THR A 139 -1.51 -12.89 -3.09
C THR A 139 -0.33 -13.87 -3.06
N VAL A 140 -0.30 -14.83 -3.99
CA VAL A 140 0.77 -15.82 -4.08
C VAL A 140 1.94 -15.15 -4.78
N LEU A 141 3.02 -14.94 -4.04
CA LEU A 141 4.29 -14.56 -4.63
C LEU A 141 4.80 -15.75 -5.46
N GLN A 142 5.00 -15.52 -6.75
CA GLN A 142 5.58 -16.56 -7.62
C GLN A 142 6.98 -16.93 -7.11
N SER A 143 7.33 -18.22 -7.20
CA SER A 143 8.58 -18.77 -6.65
C SER A 143 9.84 -18.03 -7.13
N GLN A 144 9.84 -17.56 -8.37
CA GLN A 144 10.93 -16.77 -8.96
C GLN A 144 11.18 -15.40 -8.28
N TYR A 145 10.22 -14.89 -7.52
CA TYR A 145 10.30 -13.58 -6.84
C TYR A 145 10.49 -13.70 -5.33
N VAL A 146 10.67 -14.92 -4.80
CA VAL A 146 10.90 -15.15 -3.35
C VAL A 146 12.09 -14.36 -2.82
N ASP A 147 13.10 -14.12 -3.66
CA ASP A 147 14.27 -13.31 -3.33
C ASP A 147 13.93 -11.88 -2.87
N LEU A 148 12.82 -11.30 -3.34
CA LEU A 148 12.37 -9.96 -2.95
C LEU A 148 12.03 -9.87 -1.46
N THR A 149 11.75 -11.00 -0.82
CA THR A 149 11.34 -11.04 0.59
C THR A 149 12.50 -10.85 1.56
N TYR A 150 13.71 -11.28 1.18
CA TYR A 150 14.88 -11.24 2.07
C TYR A 150 16.06 -10.45 1.50
N LYS A 151 16.22 -10.31 0.18
CA LYS A 151 17.28 -9.47 -0.43
C LYS A 151 16.87 -7.99 -0.49
N PRO A 152 17.83 -7.04 -0.59
CA PRO A 152 17.51 -5.63 -0.85
C PRO A 152 16.60 -5.51 -2.08
N LEU A 153 15.56 -4.69 -1.98
CA LEU A 153 14.62 -4.50 -3.08
C LEU A 153 15.33 -3.79 -4.25
N PRO A 154 15.21 -4.28 -5.49
CA PRO A 154 15.78 -3.61 -6.65
C PRO A 154 15.17 -2.21 -6.82
N ARG A 155 15.84 -1.28 -7.50
CA ARG A 155 15.31 0.06 -7.77
C ARG A 155 13.94 -0.02 -8.47
N ASP A 156 13.89 -0.81 -9.53
CA ASP A 156 12.68 -1.12 -10.28
C ASP A 156 12.16 -2.48 -9.83
N LEU A 157 10.98 -2.51 -9.21
CA LEU A 157 10.32 -3.76 -8.84
C LEU A 157 9.84 -4.49 -10.10
N PRO A 158 9.93 -5.82 -10.15
CA PRO A 158 9.27 -6.60 -11.19
C PRO A 158 7.74 -6.47 -11.10
N PRO A 159 6.99 -6.87 -12.14
CA PRO A 159 5.53 -6.76 -12.20
C PRO A 159 4.88 -7.82 -11.30
N VAL A 160 4.93 -7.58 -9.99
CA VAL A 160 4.39 -8.45 -8.95
C VAL A 160 3.33 -7.72 -8.16
N ASN A 161 2.34 -8.44 -7.65
CA ASN A 161 1.51 -7.87 -6.59
C ASN A 161 2.36 -7.74 -5.32
N LYS A 162 2.75 -6.52 -4.99
CA LYS A 162 3.62 -6.21 -3.86
C LYS A 162 2.93 -6.29 -2.49
N ASP A 163 1.63 -6.57 -2.41
CA ASP A 163 0.91 -6.61 -1.14
C ASP A 163 1.56 -7.60 -0.17
N ILE A 164 2.01 -8.76 -0.67
CA ILE A 164 2.77 -9.72 0.13
C ILE A 164 4.11 -9.15 0.66
N LEU A 165 4.78 -8.30 -0.11
CA LEU A 165 6.02 -7.64 0.32
C LEU A 165 5.75 -6.58 1.40
N ILE A 166 4.59 -5.91 1.36
CA ILE A 166 4.13 -5.00 2.43
C ILE A 166 3.92 -5.79 3.71
N LEU A 167 3.18 -6.90 3.63
CA LEU A 167 2.91 -7.76 4.79
C LEU A 167 4.19 -8.30 5.43
N MET A 168 5.14 -8.77 4.62
CA MET A 168 6.43 -9.27 5.10
C MET A 168 7.30 -8.17 5.70
N ALA A 169 7.33 -6.99 5.09
CA ALA A 169 8.05 -5.85 5.63
C ALA A 169 7.54 -5.46 7.02
N ALA A 170 6.21 -5.40 7.19
CA ALA A 170 5.58 -5.09 8.46
C ALA A 170 5.84 -6.19 9.50
N TRP A 171 5.71 -7.46 9.11
CA TRP A 171 5.97 -8.60 9.99
C TRP A 171 7.39 -8.62 10.55
N ASP A 172 8.39 -8.35 9.70
CA ASP A 172 9.81 -8.30 10.08
C ASP A 172 10.20 -6.96 10.75
N GLY A 173 9.27 -6.01 10.87
CA GLY A 173 9.54 -4.67 11.39
C GLY A 173 10.56 -3.88 10.57
N ASN A 174 10.60 -4.12 9.24
CA ASN A 174 11.56 -3.49 8.34
C ASN A 174 11.06 -2.10 7.90
N ILE A 175 11.52 -1.06 8.60
CA ILE A 175 11.11 0.33 8.40
C ILE A 175 11.32 0.80 6.96
N ASP A 176 12.49 0.52 6.36
CA ASP A 176 12.83 0.97 5.01
C ASP A 176 11.90 0.38 3.96
N ARG A 177 11.60 -0.92 4.08
CA ARG A 177 10.66 -1.60 3.18
C ARG A 177 9.23 -1.14 3.39
N CYS A 178 8.79 -0.98 4.65
CA CYS A 178 7.47 -0.43 4.96
C CYS A 178 7.32 0.96 4.36
N SER A 179 8.30 1.86 4.55
CA SER A 179 8.25 3.20 3.99
C SER A 179 8.19 3.22 2.46
N ARG A 180 8.89 2.30 1.78
CA ARG A 180 8.94 2.25 0.32
C ARG A 180 7.69 1.63 -0.32
N LEU A 181 7.19 0.53 0.25
CA LEU A 181 6.17 -0.31 -0.39
C LEU A 181 4.74 0.13 -0.07
N ARG A 182 4.57 0.98 0.94
CA ARG A 182 3.29 1.42 1.50
C ARG A 182 2.26 1.83 0.45
N ARG A 183 1.01 1.45 0.69
CA ARG A 183 -0.17 1.97 -0.02
C ARG A 183 -0.93 2.98 0.85
N PRO A 184 -1.79 3.85 0.27
CA PRO A 184 -2.55 4.83 1.04
C PRO A 184 -3.60 4.24 1.99
N LYS A 185 -4.06 3.02 1.72
CA LYS A 185 -4.93 2.23 2.60
C LYS A 185 -4.24 0.90 2.94
N PRO A 186 -4.45 0.36 4.15
CA PRO A 186 -3.90 -0.94 4.51
C PRO A 186 -4.39 -2.02 3.53
N VAL A 187 -3.49 -2.93 3.18
CA VAL A 187 -3.87 -4.15 2.44
C VAL A 187 -4.48 -5.17 3.41
N GLU A 188 -5.13 -6.19 2.85
CA GLU A 188 -5.73 -7.26 3.64
C GLU A 188 -4.69 -7.90 4.58
N ASN A 189 -5.04 -8.06 5.87
CA ASN A 189 -4.19 -8.56 6.94
C ASN A 189 -2.99 -7.68 7.36
N GLU A 190 -2.83 -6.46 6.81
CA GLU A 190 -1.71 -5.57 7.15
C GLU A 190 -1.70 -5.17 8.62
N ILE A 191 -2.85 -4.89 9.22
CA ILE A 191 -2.93 -4.52 10.63
C ILE A 191 -2.35 -5.61 11.53
N SER A 192 -2.67 -6.87 11.26
CA SER A 192 -2.15 -8.02 12.02
C SER A 192 -0.63 -8.16 11.92
N THR A 193 -0.06 -7.95 10.73
CA THR A 193 1.40 -8.03 10.53
C THR A 193 2.12 -6.83 11.14
N VAL A 194 1.54 -5.63 11.07
CA VAL A 194 2.04 -4.41 11.72
C VAL A 194 2.06 -4.56 13.23
N ILE A 195 0.96 -5.05 13.83
CA ILE A 195 0.88 -5.36 15.25
C ILE A 195 2.02 -6.33 15.62
N ARG A 196 2.12 -7.46 14.92
CA ARG A 196 3.17 -8.45 15.17
C ARG A 196 4.58 -7.87 15.03
N GLY A 197 4.82 -6.99 14.05
CA GLY A 197 6.08 -6.26 13.91
C GLY A 197 6.38 -5.38 15.11
N ALA A 198 5.39 -4.57 15.54
CA ALA A 198 5.51 -3.66 16.67
C ALA A 198 5.84 -4.40 17.98
N TYR A 199 5.18 -5.53 18.23
CA TYR A 199 5.43 -6.37 19.41
C TYR A 199 6.87 -6.90 19.50
N HIS A 200 7.52 -7.16 18.36
CA HIS A 200 8.82 -7.82 18.32
C HIS A 200 10.00 -6.89 18.05
N HIS A 201 9.78 -5.73 17.42
CA HIS A 201 10.85 -4.86 16.95
C HIS A 201 10.71 -3.45 17.52
N THR A 202 11.52 -3.10 18.54
CA THR A 202 11.48 -1.78 19.20
C THR A 202 11.66 -0.59 18.25
N PRO A 203 12.63 -0.58 17.31
CA PRO A 203 12.78 0.53 16.37
C PRO A 203 11.53 0.72 15.51
N PHE A 204 10.91 -0.38 15.07
CA PHE A 204 9.68 -0.34 14.28
C PHE A 204 8.51 0.21 15.09
N ALA A 205 8.31 -0.23 16.33
CA ALA A 205 7.30 0.35 17.22
C ALA A 205 7.51 1.85 17.45
N ARG A 206 8.76 2.31 17.57
CA ARG A 206 9.07 3.74 17.70
C ARG A 206 8.79 4.53 16.42
N TRP A 207 9.08 3.94 15.26
CA TRP A 207 8.72 4.53 13.97
C TRP A 207 7.20 4.66 13.83
N LEU A 208 6.45 3.59 14.13
CA LEU A 208 4.98 3.63 14.14
C LEU A 208 4.44 4.71 15.08
N ASP A 209 4.96 4.80 16.31
CA ASP A 209 4.58 5.83 17.31
C ASP A 209 4.73 7.27 16.77
N THR A 210 5.66 7.50 15.85
CA THR A 210 5.89 8.83 15.26
C THR A 210 4.88 9.16 14.16
N TYR A 211 4.39 8.14 13.44
CA TYR A 211 3.58 8.33 12.24
C TYR A 211 2.19 7.69 12.32
N VAL A 212 1.76 7.15 13.46
CA VAL A 212 0.55 6.31 13.55
C VAL A 212 -0.70 6.98 13.01
N GLU A 213 -0.87 8.29 13.22
CA GLU A 213 -2.02 9.06 12.70
C GLU A 213 -1.98 9.20 11.16
N ASP A 214 -0.79 9.33 10.58
CA ASP A 214 -0.60 9.37 9.12
C ASP A 214 -0.63 7.96 8.51
N LEU A 215 -0.24 6.94 9.30
CA LEU A 215 -0.15 5.56 8.87
C LEU A 215 -1.52 4.87 8.88
N PHE A 216 -2.32 5.14 9.92
CA PHE A 216 -3.59 4.52 10.21
C PHE A 216 -4.57 5.60 10.70
N PRO A 217 -5.10 6.44 9.79
CA PRO A 217 -6.01 7.53 10.14
C PRO A 217 -7.39 7.04 10.59
N ASP A 218 -7.75 5.77 10.30
CA ASP A 218 -8.93 5.15 10.87
C ASP A 218 -8.75 4.95 12.38
N GLU A 219 -9.70 5.45 13.18
CA GLU A 219 -9.57 5.43 14.63
C GLU A 219 -9.50 4.00 15.17
N SER A 220 -10.23 3.05 14.57
CA SER A 220 -10.27 1.67 15.04
C SER A 220 -8.94 0.95 14.79
N GLU A 221 -8.37 1.08 13.59
CA GLU A 221 -7.06 0.52 13.24
C GLU A 221 -5.94 1.18 14.06
N GLY A 222 -5.96 2.51 14.17
CA GLY A 222 -4.98 3.28 14.91
C GLY A 222 -4.95 2.91 16.40
N VAL A 223 -6.10 2.63 17.02
CA VAL A 223 -6.17 2.15 18.41
C VAL A 223 -5.45 0.81 18.57
N LEU A 224 -5.65 -0.15 17.66
CA LEU A 224 -5.00 -1.46 17.72
C LEU A 224 -3.47 -1.35 17.58
N VAL A 225 -2.99 -0.50 16.67
CA VAL A 225 -1.55 -0.25 16.50
C VAL A 225 -0.97 0.45 17.74
N ARG A 226 -1.66 1.44 18.33
CA ARG A 226 -1.26 2.09 19.59
C ARG A 226 -1.15 1.11 20.75
N ARG A 227 -2.09 0.15 20.88
CA ARG A 227 -1.98 -0.93 21.87
C ARG A 227 -0.66 -1.70 21.71
N ALA A 228 -0.33 -2.11 20.48
CA ALA A 228 0.90 -2.86 20.20
C ALA A 228 2.17 -2.04 20.51
N ILE A 229 2.16 -0.74 20.19
CA ILE A 229 3.23 0.20 20.52
C ILE A 229 3.41 0.30 22.04
N HIS A 230 2.34 0.57 22.77
CA HIS A 230 2.37 0.64 24.24
C HIS A 230 2.85 -0.67 24.86
N ALA A 231 2.36 -1.81 24.38
CA ALA A 231 2.82 -3.13 24.80
C ALA A 231 4.34 -3.24 24.67
N ARG A 232 4.89 -2.88 23.50
CA ARG A 232 6.33 -2.96 23.23
C ARG A 232 7.15 -2.09 24.17
N PHE A 233 6.68 -0.88 24.48
CA PHE A 233 7.39 0.01 25.41
C PHE A 233 7.32 -0.49 26.86
N ILE A 234 6.16 -1.00 27.31
CA ILE A 234 6.03 -1.63 28.62
C ILE A 234 7.00 -2.82 28.75
N MET A 235 7.11 -3.67 27.72
CA MET A 235 8.10 -4.77 27.68
C MET A 235 9.53 -4.27 27.83
N ASN A 236 9.85 -3.07 27.34
CA ASN A 236 11.17 -2.45 27.48
C ASN A 236 11.33 -1.66 28.80
N ASN A 237 10.41 -1.81 29.76
CA ASN A 237 10.37 -1.05 31.01
C ASN A 237 10.18 0.46 30.83
N ASP A 238 9.58 0.87 29.71
CA ASP A 238 9.30 2.26 29.38
C ASP A 238 7.80 2.56 29.54
N LEU A 239 7.45 3.26 30.61
CA LEU A 239 6.10 3.74 30.89
C LEU A 239 5.89 5.21 30.50
N SER A 240 6.82 5.84 29.76
CA SER A 240 6.72 7.27 29.41
C SER A 240 5.47 7.63 28.60
N ARG A 241 4.85 6.65 27.93
CA ARG A 241 3.60 6.81 27.14
C ARG A 241 2.33 6.48 27.92
N ILE A 242 2.47 5.98 29.15
CA ILE A 242 1.35 5.59 29.98
C ILE A 242 1.21 6.56 31.15
N ASP A 243 0.11 7.29 31.13
CA ASP A 243 -0.36 8.10 32.23
C ASP A 243 -1.85 7.84 32.53
N ARG A 244 -2.38 8.59 33.51
CA ARG A 244 -3.79 8.52 33.92
C ARG A 244 -4.78 9.03 32.87
N PHE A 245 -4.32 9.72 31.83
CA PHE A 245 -5.12 10.32 30.76
C PHE A 245 -5.08 9.50 29.47
N THR A 246 -4.13 8.57 29.32
CA THR A 246 -4.10 7.63 28.20
C THR A 246 -5.47 6.94 28.07
N LYS A 247 -6.06 6.92 26.87
CA LYS A 247 -7.38 6.31 26.69
C LYS A 247 -7.31 4.80 27.00
N GLY A 248 -8.29 4.27 27.74
CA GLY A 248 -8.31 2.88 28.18
C GLY A 248 -8.33 1.87 27.02
N ASP A 249 -8.99 2.23 25.92
CA ASP A 249 -9.02 1.46 24.68
C ASP A 249 -7.65 1.33 24.01
N SER A 250 -6.67 2.19 24.30
CA SER A 250 -5.31 2.14 23.74
C SER A 250 -4.31 1.38 24.61
N LEU A 251 -4.76 0.88 25.77
CA LEU A 251 -3.91 0.08 26.66
C LEU A 251 -3.82 -1.37 26.17
N PRO A 252 -2.63 -1.98 26.28
CA PRO A 252 -2.43 -3.34 25.80
C PRO A 252 -3.00 -4.38 26.77
N GLU A 253 -3.64 -5.40 26.21
CA GLU A 253 -4.04 -6.60 26.97
C GLU A 253 -2.88 -7.61 27.10
N LEU A 254 -1.96 -7.60 26.13
CA LEU A 254 -0.76 -8.44 26.12
C LEU A 254 0.48 -7.55 26.18
N PHE A 255 1.22 -7.58 27.28
CA PHE A 255 2.45 -6.78 27.44
C PHE A 255 3.62 -7.55 28.04
N TRP A 256 3.54 -8.89 28.03
CA TRP A 256 4.54 -9.80 28.63
C TRP A 256 5.22 -10.74 27.63
N TRP A 257 4.85 -10.69 26.35
CA TRP A 257 5.43 -11.49 25.26
C TRP A 257 5.75 -10.59 24.05
N PRO A 258 6.92 -10.71 23.39
CA PRO A 258 7.94 -11.76 23.54
C PRO A 258 8.93 -11.55 24.69
N HIS A 259 8.85 -10.43 25.40
CA HIS A 259 9.73 -10.11 26.51
C HIS A 259 8.91 -9.67 27.71
N CYS A 260 9.21 -10.20 28.89
CA CYS A 260 8.47 -9.88 30.11
C CYS A 260 9.05 -8.60 30.76
N PRO A 261 8.22 -7.60 31.10
CA PRO A 261 8.66 -6.42 31.84
C PRO A 261 9.23 -6.79 33.22
N HIS A 262 10.06 -5.89 33.77
CA HIS A 262 10.56 -5.96 35.13
C HIS A 262 9.38 -5.83 36.13
N PRO A 263 9.41 -6.55 37.27
CA PRO A 263 8.35 -6.47 38.28
C PRO A 263 8.04 -5.04 38.75
N ASP A 264 9.06 -4.21 38.93
CA ASP A 264 8.89 -2.80 39.35
C ASP A 264 8.09 -1.99 38.30
N THR A 265 8.31 -2.25 37.02
CA THR A 265 7.53 -1.65 35.92
C THR A 265 6.07 -2.07 36.02
N LEU A 266 5.79 -3.34 36.33
CA LEU A 266 4.42 -3.83 36.48
C LEU A 266 3.73 -3.21 37.69
N GLN A 267 4.44 -3.05 38.80
CA GLN A 267 3.92 -2.39 40.00
C GLN A 267 3.60 -0.91 39.73
N GLU A 268 4.51 -0.19 39.07
CA GLU A 268 4.30 1.20 38.67
C GLU A 268 3.14 1.32 37.66
N PHE A 269 3.05 0.40 36.70
CA PHE A 269 1.96 0.38 35.73
C PHE A 269 0.60 0.18 36.41
N ALA A 270 0.50 -0.77 37.34
CA ALA A 270 -0.72 -1.00 38.13
C ALA A 270 -1.09 0.22 39.01
N TRP A 271 -0.08 0.95 39.52
CA TRP A 271 -0.31 2.18 40.25
C TRP A 271 -0.83 3.32 39.35
N ARG A 272 -0.30 3.47 38.14
CA ARG A 272 -0.75 4.47 37.16
C ARG A 272 -2.14 4.16 36.60
N ARG A 273 -2.44 2.89 36.37
CA ARG A 273 -3.66 2.37 35.72
C ARG A 273 -4.40 1.38 36.62
N PRO A 274 -5.01 1.83 37.73
CA PRO A 274 -5.77 0.96 38.61
C PRO A 274 -7.06 0.43 37.97
N ASP A 275 -7.48 1.01 36.84
CA ASP A 275 -8.59 0.58 36.00
C ASP A 275 -8.30 -0.71 35.22
N MET A 276 -7.03 -0.99 34.93
CA MET A 276 -6.61 -2.25 34.32
C MET A 276 -6.49 -3.36 35.38
N LYS A 277 -7.64 -3.85 35.83
CA LYS A 277 -7.71 -5.08 36.63
C LYS A 277 -7.94 -6.26 35.69
N HIS A 278 -6.93 -7.11 35.56
CA HIS A 278 -7.05 -8.45 34.97
C HIS A 278 -7.37 -9.48 36.07
#